data_AF-A0A7W3SVE2-F1
#
_entry.id   AF-A0A7W3SVE2-F1
#
_cell.length_a   1.000
_cell.length_b   1.000
_cell.length_c   1.000
_cell.angle_alpha   90.00
_cell.angle_beta   90.00
_cell.angle_gamma   90.00
#
_symmetry.space_group_name_H-M   'P 1'
#
loop_
_entity.id
_entity.type
_entity.pdbx_description
1 polymer ?
#
loop_
_entity_poly.entity_id
_entity_poly.type
_entity_poly.pdbx_seq_one_letter_code
_entity_poly.pdbx_strand_id
1 'polypeptide(L)'
;MSKIRTLIIGIVLGVCSALLFGLFSNWEMAMKLTGGVGMGSWLLAGILSGAFISSDRTRANNSIESAEDKKFRNKYSIILFIFGLPFLIIAMIIYLITK
;
A
#
# COMPACT_ATOMS: atom_id res chain seq x y z
N MET A 1 0.55 -15.75 2.78
CA MET A 1 1.66 -14.97 2.20
C MET A 1 2.44 -14.38 3.35
N SER A 2 3.74 -14.67 3.46
CA SER A 2 4.55 -14.12 4.55
C SER A 2 4.69 -12.62 4.41
N LYS A 3 4.64 -11.88 5.53
CA LYS A 3 4.83 -10.41 5.57
C LYS A 3 6.16 -10.01 4.90
N ILE A 4 7.23 -10.79 5.14
CA ILE A 4 8.55 -10.59 4.54
C ILE A 4 8.48 -10.74 3.01
N ARG A 5 7.76 -11.77 2.52
CA ARG A 5 7.58 -11.97 1.08
C ARG A 5 6.85 -10.80 0.43
N THR A 6 5.80 -10.30 1.07
CA THR A 6 5.06 -9.12 0.60
C THR A 6 5.94 -7.88 0.55
N LEU A 7 6.77 -7.66 1.58
CA LEU A 7 7.72 -6.54 1.62
C LEU A 7 8.74 -6.63 0.48
N ILE A 8 9.36 -7.79 0.28
CA ILE A 8 10.33 -8.02 -0.81
C ILE A 8 9.68 -7.76 -2.16
N ILE A 9 8.46 -8.25 -2.40
CA ILE A 9 7.74 -8.01 -3.66
C ILE A 9 7.48 -6.51 -3.85
N GLY A 10 7.07 -5.79 -2.80
CA GLY A 10 6.87 -4.34 -2.86
C GLY A 10 8.16 -3.58 -3.19
N ILE A 11 9.29 -3.97 -2.59
CA ILE A 11 10.60 -3.40 -2.88
C ILE A 11 10.99 -3.66 -4.34
N VAL A 12 10.94 -4.92 -4.79
CA VAL A 12 11.35 -5.30 -6.15
C VAL A 12 10.49 -4.57 -7.19
N LEU A 13 9.16 -4.60 -7.07
CA LEU A 13 8.28 -3.94 -8.02
C LEU A 13 8.40 -2.41 -7.96
N GLY A 14 8.57 -1.84 -6.77
CA GLY A 14 8.79 -0.41 -6.59
C GLY A 14 10.07 0.07 -7.25
N VAL A 15 11.19 -0.63 -7.03
CA VAL A 15 12.48 -0.28 -7.63
C VAL A 15 12.46 -0.50 -9.14
N CYS A 16 11.94 -1.64 -9.61
CA CYS A 16 11.84 -1.90 -11.04
C CYS A 16 10.97 -0.85 -11.75
N SER A 17 9.81 -0.50 -11.19
CA SER A 17 8.96 0.56 -11.77
C SER A 17 9.66 1.92 -11.75
N ALA A 18 10.27 2.32 -10.63
CA ALA A 18 11.02 3.56 -10.54
C ALA A 18 12.13 3.67 -11.60
N LEU A 19 12.93 2.61 -11.77
CA LEU A 19 14.01 2.58 -12.76
C LEU A 19 13.47 2.59 -14.19
N LEU A 20 12.45 1.79 -14.49
CA LEU A 20 11.82 1.76 -15.81
C LEU A 20 11.28 3.13 -16.20
N PHE A 21 10.49 3.78 -15.34
CA PHE A 21 9.91 5.08 -15.70
C PHE A 21 10.92 6.24 -15.60
N GLY A 22 11.87 6.16 -14.66
CA GLY A 22 12.90 7.18 -14.47
C GLY A 22 13.90 7.22 -15.62
N LEU A 23 14.31 6.06 -16.14
CA LEU A 23 15.28 5.96 -17.24
C LEU A 23 14.65 6.13 -18.63
N PHE A 24 13.43 5.63 -18.84
CA PHE A 24 12.80 5.65 -20.17
C PHE A 24 11.85 6.83 -20.40
N SER A 25 11.43 7.54 -19.35
CA SER A 25 10.54 8.71 -19.46
C SER A 25 11.12 9.92 -18.74
N ASN A 26 10.83 10.08 -17.45
CA ASN A 26 11.42 11.08 -16.58
C ASN A 26 11.15 10.73 -15.11
N TRP A 27 11.91 11.34 -14.20
CA TRP A 27 11.79 11.08 -12.77
C TRP A 27 10.47 11.60 -12.18
N GLU A 28 9.82 12.59 -12.79
CA GLU A 28 8.51 13.06 -12.36
C GLU A 28 7.43 11.98 -12.56
N MET A 29 7.44 11.30 -13.71
CA MET A 29 6.53 10.19 -14.00
C MET A 29 6.79 9.00 -13.08
N ALA A 30 8.06 8.67 -12.82
CA ALA A 30 8.44 7.64 -11.87
C ALA A 30 7.92 7.94 -10.45
N MET A 31 8.05 9.19 -9.99
CA MET A 31 7.51 9.65 -8.70
C MET A 31 5.98 9.54 -8.66
N LYS A 32 5.27 10.03 -9.69
CA LYS A 32 3.80 9.98 -9.77
C LYS A 32 3.28 8.55 -9.72
N LEU A 33 3.90 7.63 -10.46
CA LEU A 33 3.51 6.23 -10.49
C LEU A 33 3.78 5.53 -9.16
N THR A 34 5.00 5.65 -8.64
CA THR A 34 5.36 4.99 -7.38
C THR A 34 4.56 5.54 -6.21
N GLY A 35 4.39 6.87 -6.15
CA GLY A 35 3.55 7.53 -5.15
C GLY A 35 2.08 7.14 -5.28
N GLY A 36 1.54 7.10 -6.50
CA GLY A 36 0.16 6.68 -6.77
C GLY A 36 -0.13 5.25 -6.34
N VAL A 37 0.75 4.29 -6.67
CA VAL A 37 0.60 2.88 -6.25
C VAL A 37 0.70 2.74 -4.74
N GLY A 38 1.66 3.43 -4.11
CA GLY A 38 1.84 3.42 -2.66
C GLY A 38 0.63 3.99 -1.92
N MET A 39 0.15 5.17 -2.33
CA MET A 39 -1.02 5.83 -1.75
C MET A 39 -2.28 5.01 -1.97
N GLY A 40 -2.51 4.50 -3.19
CA GLY A 40 -3.66 3.64 -3.49
C GLY A 40 -3.68 2.39 -2.62
N SER A 41 -2.52 1.74 -2.44
CA SER A 41 -2.40 0.57 -1.56
C SER A 41 -2.72 0.92 -0.10
N TRP A 42 -2.23 2.05 0.41
CA TRP A 42 -2.51 2.49 1.78
C TRP A 42 -3.95 2.92 1.99
N LEU A 43 -4.57 3.58 1.02
CA LEU A 43 -6.00 3.91 1.07
C LEU A 43 -6.85 2.65 1.16
N LEU A 44 -6.59 1.66 0.30
CA LEU A 44 -7.28 0.37 0.36
C LEU A 44 -7.00 -0.36 1.68
N ALA A 45 -5.77 -0.29 2.19
CA ALA A 45 -5.42 -0.86 3.49
C ALA A 45 -6.23 -0.23 4.64
N GLY A 46 -6.41 1.09 4.63
CA GLY A 46 -7.20 1.83 5.60
C GLY A 46 -8.70 1.56 5.51
N ILE A 47 -9.23 1.39 4.29
CA ILE A 47 -10.63 0.99 4.07
C ILE A 47 -10.86 -0.40 4.66
N LEU A 48 -9.99 -1.36 4.35
CA LEU A 48 -10.10 -2.72 4.89
C LEU A 48 -9.86 -2.76 6.40
N SER A 49 -8.96 -1.97 6.98
CA SER A 49 -8.79 -1.97 8.44
C SER A 49 -10.00 -1.37 9.18
N GLY A 50 -10.89 -0.67 8.47
CA GLY A 50 -11.98 0.08 9.07
C GLY A 50 -11.54 1.41 9.70
N ALA A 51 -10.36 1.93 9.32
CA ALA A 51 -9.82 3.19 9.86
C ALA A 51 -10.72 4.41 9.60
N PHE A 52 -11.59 4.33 8.59
CA PHE A 52 -12.51 5.41 8.19
C PHE A 52 -13.94 5.23 8.71
N ILE A 53 -14.19 4.24 9.55
CA ILE A 53 -15.55 3.90 10.04
C ILE A 53 -15.67 4.29 11.52
N SER A 54 -16.85 4.77 11.94
CA SER A 54 -17.12 5.12 13.33
C SER A 54 -17.12 3.89 14.25
N SER A 55 -16.75 4.10 15.51
CA SER A 55 -16.63 3.04 16.52
C SER A 55 -17.91 2.24 16.70
N ASP A 56 -19.08 2.89 16.65
CA ASP A 56 -20.39 2.22 16.77
C ASP A 56 -20.66 1.29 15.60
N ARG A 57 -20.33 1.71 14.38
CA ARG A 57 -20.43 0.87 13.19
C ARG A 57 -19.42 -0.27 13.21
N THR A 58 -18.23 -0.05 13.76
CA THR A 58 -17.23 -1.11 13.95
C THR A 58 -17.72 -2.16 14.95
N ARG A 59 -18.41 -1.77 16.03
CA ARG A 59 -19.02 -2.69 16.98
C ARG A 59 -20.17 -3.48 16.36
N ALA A 60 -21.03 -2.81 15.60
CA ALA A 60 -22.13 -3.45 14.87
C ALA A 60 -21.60 -4.47 13.84
N ASN A 61 -20.65 -4.07 12.99
CA ASN A 61 -20.02 -4.98 12.02
C ASN A 61 -19.35 -6.16 12.72
N ASN A 62 -18.60 -5.94 13.80
CA ASN A 62 -17.97 -7.03 14.55
C ASN A 62 -18.97 -8.04 15.14
N SER A 63 -20.23 -7.64 15.36
CA SER A 63 -21.26 -8.53 15.93
C SER A 63 -21.94 -9.44 14.90
N ILE A 64 -21.90 -9.06 13.62
CA ILE A 64 -22.56 -9.77 12.51
C ILE A 64 -21.56 -10.37 11.50
N GLU A 65 -20.30 -9.93 11.51
CA GLU A 65 -19.25 -10.40 10.61
C GLU A 65 -18.76 -11.80 11.01
N SER A 66 -18.59 -12.68 10.02
CA SER A 66 -17.99 -13.98 10.24
C SER A 66 -16.50 -13.88 10.62
N ALA A 67 -16.01 -14.86 11.38
CA ALA A 67 -14.59 -14.90 11.72
C ALA A 67 -13.68 -15.00 10.47
N GLU A 68 -14.19 -15.61 9.40
CA GLU A 68 -13.46 -15.78 8.14
C GLU A 68 -13.36 -14.47 7.37
N ASP A 69 -14.45 -13.72 7.24
CA ASP A 69 -14.47 -12.39 6.60
C ASP A 69 -13.55 -11.41 7.34
N LYS A 70 -13.60 -11.43 8.68
CA LYS A 70 -12.73 -10.60 9.52
C LYS A 70 -11.26 -10.92 9.31
N LYS A 71 -10.93 -12.21 9.23
CA LYS A 71 -9.56 -12.67 8.98
C LYS A 71 -9.11 -12.30 7.57
N PHE A 72 -9.97 -12.43 6.57
CA PHE A 72 -9.71 -12.00 5.21
C PHE A 72 -9.41 -10.50 5.19
N ARG A 73 -10.32 -9.68 5.70
CA ARG A 73 -10.19 -8.22 5.71
C ARG A 73 -8.90 -7.75 6.38
N ASN A 74 -8.59 -8.26 7.58
CA ASN A 74 -7.35 -7.93 8.28
C ASN A 74 -6.10 -8.38 7.52
N LYS A 75 -6.12 -9.58 6.92
CA LYS A 75 -5.00 -10.11 6.15
C LYS A 75 -4.68 -9.21 4.95
N TYR A 76 -5.69 -8.81 4.18
CA TYR A 76 -5.47 -7.97 2.99
C TYR A 76 -5.12 -6.52 3.36
N SER A 77 -5.69 -5.97 4.44
CA SER A 77 -5.27 -4.67 4.97
C SER A 77 -3.77 -4.64 5.27
N ILE A 78 -3.27 -5.63 6.01
CA ILE A 78 -1.85 -5.73 6.36
C ILE A 78 -0.97 -5.94 5.12
N ILE A 79 -1.41 -6.80 4.17
CA ILE A 79 -0.67 -7.05 2.93
C ILE A 79 -0.52 -5.76 2.13
N LEU A 80 -1.60 -5.00 1.94
CA LEU A 80 -1.60 -3.76 1.17
C LEU A 80 -0.77 -2.67 1.84
N PHE A 81 -0.83 -2.57 3.17
CA PHE A 81 -0.01 -1.63 3.93
C PHE A 81 1.48 -1.90 3.73
N ILE A 82 1.90 -3.16 3.94
CA ILE A 82 3.30 -3.58 3.80
C ILE A 82 3.77 -3.47 2.34
N PHE A 83 2.90 -3.78 1.38
CA PHE A 83 3.21 -3.66 -0.04
C PHE A 83 3.38 -2.20 -0.49
N GLY A 84 2.50 -1.31 -0.05
CA GLY A 84 2.53 0.12 -0.43
C GLY A 84 3.68 0.90 0.22
N LEU A 85 4.17 0.46 1.39
CA LEU A 85 5.21 1.17 2.13
C LEU A 85 6.51 1.37 1.30
N PRO A 86 7.11 0.33 0.68
CA PRO A 86 8.27 0.50 -0.21
C PRO A 86 8.02 1.49 -1.35
N PHE A 87 6.83 1.46 -1.98
CA PHE A 87 6.48 2.36 -3.07
C PHE A 87 6.47 3.83 -2.62
N LEU A 88 5.91 4.12 -1.44
CA LEU A 88 5.92 5.48 -0.87
C LEU A 88 7.33 5.94 -0.49
N ILE A 89 8.15 5.06 0.08
CA ILE A 89 9.54 5.36 0.41
C ILE A 89 10.31 5.72 -0.87
N ILE A 90 10.14 4.94 -1.94
CA ILE A 90 10.80 5.19 -3.23
C ILE A 90 10.32 6.52 -3.83
N ALA A 91 9.02 6.79 -3.84
CA ALA A 91 8.48 8.06 -4.32
C ALA A 91 9.05 9.26 -3.56
N MET A 92 9.18 9.13 -2.23
CA MET A 92 9.78 10.14 -1.37
C MET A 92 11.27 10.34 -1.66
N ILE A 93 12.02 9.25 -1.88
CA ILE A 93 13.44 9.33 -2.28
C ILE A 93 13.57 10.06 -3.62
N ILE A 94 12.75 9.72 -4.62
CA ILE A 94 12.79 10.39 -5.94
C ILE A 94 12.52 11.89 -5.76
N TYR A 95 11.48 12.25 -5.01
CA TYR A 95 11.13 13.65 -4.74
C TYR A 95 12.27 14.44 -4.07
N LEU A 96 12.99 13.83 -3.13
CA LEU A 96 14.10 14.48 -2.42
C LEU A 96 15.37 14.64 -3.28
N ILE A 97 15.52 13.86 -4.35
CA ILE A 97 16.69 13.91 -5.25
C ILE A 97 16.42 14.82 -6.45
N THR A 98 15.17 14.90 -6.90
CA THR A 98 14.79 15.66 -8.11
C THR A 98 14.38 17.10 -7.82
N LYS A 99 14.24 17.46 -6.54
CA LYS A 99 13.83 18.79 -6.07
C LYS A 99 14.91 19.41 -5.22
#